data_AF-K0W1K6-F1
#
_entry.id   AF-K0W1K6-F1
#
_cell.length_a   1.000
_cell.length_b   1.000
_cell.length_c   1.000
_cell.angle_alpha   90.00
_cell.angle_beta   90.00
_cell.angle_gamma   90.00
#
_symmetry.space_group_name_H-M   'P 1'
#
loop_
_entity.id
_entity.type
_entity.pdbx_description
1 polymer ?
#
loop_
_entity_poly.entity_id
_entity_poly.type
_entity_poly.pdbx_seq_one_letter_code
_entity_poly.pdbx_strand_id
1 'polypeptide(L)'
;MFFALSGFLVAGSLERSKTLISFLGNRFIRIYPALAVEVLLAAFILGAIYTEYDLRDYFADPQFFSYLMNVTGHIHYNLPGVFLDNPDAAMVNGQLWTVPFELECYMVIAALFLLGVVRRRVIALIATPVLIIGFAIARYWKHESDWGVMPTTASGNLLICAFLAGVTFYLYRDKVLWDLRIFFASVAVILGAYWFTSFGDFIAIPAMGYVTVFLGLTSPPKLSILRGADYSYGVFLYGYPIQQAFVALGPWAHNWWLNGIVCSIVAACFAAFSWRFIERPALKLRKQVTWLENLSLQRGAKQELAGAVSK
;
A
#
# COMPACT_ATOMS: atom_id res chain seq x y z
N MET A 1 -1.75 5.75 -7.97
CA MET A 1 -2.93 6.22 -7.19
C MET A 1 -2.86 5.83 -5.72
N PHE A 2 -2.83 4.53 -5.36
CA PHE A 2 -2.84 4.07 -3.94
C PHE A 2 -1.82 4.78 -3.04
N PHE A 3 -0.55 4.84 -3.43
CA PHE A 3 0.49 5.52 -2.65
C PHE A 3 0.25 7.02 -2.49
N ALA A 4 -0.25 7.72 -3.51
CA ALA A 4 -0.59 9.14 -3.41
C ALA A 4 -1.76 9.37 -2.45
N LEU A 5 -2.80 8.53 -2.50
CA LEU A 5 -3.89 8.57 -1.52
C LEU A 5 -3.37 8.26 -0.11
N SER A 6 -2.53 7.24 0.02
CA SER A 6 -1.90 6.84 1.29
C SER A 6 -1.11 8.01 1.88
N GLY A 7 -0.23 8.65 1.11
CA GLY A 7 0.52 9.83 1.55
C GLY A 7 -0.37 10.96 2.04
N PHE A 8 -1.44 11.27 1.32
CA PHE A 8 -2.40 12.31 1.72
C PHE A 8 -3.10 11.96 3.04
N LEU A 9 -3.61 10.74 3.18
CA LEU A 9 -4.33 10.29 4.37
C LEU A 9 -3.41 10.11 5.59
N VAL A 10 -2.19 9.63 5.36
CA VAL A 10 -1.17 9.41 6.39
C VAL A 10 -0.69 10.73 6.96
N ALA A 11 -0.41 11.72 6.10
CA ALA A 11 -0.08 13.07 6.55
C ALA A 11 -1.18 13.65 7.46
N GLY A 12 -2.45 13.50 7.06
CA GLY A 12 -3.55 14.00 7.89
C GLY A 12 -3.81 13.20 9.15
N SER A 13 -3.57 11.90 9.12
CA SER A 13 -3.67 11.13 10.33
C SER A 13 -2.48 11.31 11.26
N LEU A 14 -1.31 11.73 10.78
CA LEU A 14 -0.17 12.17 11.59
C LEU A 14 -0.49 13.50 12.29
N GLU A 15 -1.06 14.48 11.56
CA GLU A 15 -1.51 15.78 12.11
C GLU A 15 -2.52 15.60 13.25
N ARG A 16 -3.41 14.60 13.16
CA ARG A 16 -4.40 14.28 14.21
C ARG A 16 -3.88 13.41 15.36
N SER A 17 -2.72 12.76 15.21
CA SER A 17 -2.21 11.82 16.21
C SER A 17 -1.48 12.56 17.33
N LYS A 18 -1.72 12.16 18.58
CA LYS A 18 -1.07 12.76 19.77
C LYS A 18 0.38 12.29 19.92
N THR A 19 0.64 11.00 19.68
CA THR A 19 1.99 10.40 19.70
C THR A 19 2.24 9.50 18.50
N LEU A 20 3.51 9.15 18.29
CA LEU A 20 3.93 8.20 17.27
C LEU A 20 3.47 6.77 17.56
N ILE A 21 3.27 6.41 18.82
CA ILE A 21 2.78 5.07 19.19
C ILE A 21 1.36 4.88 18.65
N SER A 22 0.49 5.87 18.85
CA SER A 22 -0.86 5.85 18.31
C SER A 22 -0.86 5.95 16.78
N PHE A 23 0.05 6.75 16.22
CA PHE A 23 0.23 6.81 14.76
C PHE A 23 0.57 5.43 14.18
N LEU A 24 1.67 4.79 14.60
CA LEU A 24 2.13 3.51 14.08
C LEU A 24 1.19 2.36 14.46
N GLY A 25 0.69 2.32 15.69
CA GLY A 25 -0.22 1.28 16.17
C GLY A 25 -1.52 1.22 15.37
N ASN A 26 -2.10 2.37 15.01
CA ASN A 26 -3.30 2.42 14.18
C ASN A 26 -3.10 1.87 12.75
N ARG A 27 -1.85 1.83 12.26
CA ARG A 27 -1.46 1.38 10.91
C ARG A 27 -1.11 -0.08 10.95
N PHE A 28 -0.40 -0.51 11.99
CA PHE A 28 -0.22 -1.92 12.30
C PHE A 28 -1.57 -2.64 12.38
N ILE A 29 -2.53 -2.12 13.17
CA ILE A 29 -3.89 -2.68 13.27
C ILE A 29 -4.64 -2.71 11.93
N ARG A 30 -4.33 -1.77 11.03
CA ARG A 30 -4.97 -1.67 9.71
C ARG A 30 -4.45 -2.72 8.73
N ILE A 31 -3.13 -2.93 8.69
CA ILE A 31 -2.45 -3.72 7.66
C ILE A 31 -2.25 -5.17 8.15
N TYR A 32 -1.66 -5.32 9.33
CA TYR A 32 -1.11 -6.59 9.79
C TYR A 32 -2.14 -7.74 9.89
N PRO A 33 -3.36 -7.55 10.45
CA PRO A 33 -4.28 -8.66 10.63
C PRO A 33 -4.74 -9.30 9.31
N ALA A 34 -5.05 -8.49 8.29
CA ALA A 34 -5.51 -9.03 7.01
C ALA A 34 -4.35 -9.63 6.22
N LEU A 35 -3.15 -9.01 6.26
CA LEU A 35 -1.93 -9.59 5.68
C LEU A 35 -1.60 -10.95 6.30
N ALA A 36 -1.64 -11.06 7.63
CA ALA A 36 -1.37 -12.31 8.33
C ALA A 36 -2.34 -13.41 7.88
N VAL A 37 -3.63 -13.10 7.79
CA VAL A 37 -4.63 -14.09 7.36
C VAL A 37 -4.44 -14.45 5.89
N GLU A 38 -4.15 -13.51 5.00
CA GLU A 38 -3.86 -13.84 3.60
C GLU A 38 -2.68 -14.78 3.47
N VAL A 39 -1.53 -14.47 4.09
CA VAL A 39 -0.34 -15.32 4.05
C VAL A 39 -0.62 -16.71 4.59
N LEU A 40 -1.39 -16.82 5.69
CA LEU A 40 -1.78 -18.11 6.26
C LEU A 40 -2.73 -18.89 5.35
N LEU A 41 -3.71 -18.23 4.73
CA LEU A 41 -4.61 -18.89 3.77
C LEU A 41 -3.85 -19.34 2.52
N ALA A 42 -2.94 -18.51 2.01
CA ALA A 42 -2.10 -18.83 0.87
C ALA A 42 -1.19 -20.04 1.17
N ALA A 43 -0.50 -20.03 2.32
CA ALA A 43 0.41 -21.11 2.69
C ALA A 43 -0.32 -22.41 3.06
N PHE A 44 -1.30 -22.35 3.98
CA PHE A 44 -1.89 -23.57 4.53
C PHE A 44 -3.03 -24.16 3.71
N ILE A 45 -3.75 -23.35 2.92
CA ILE A 45 -4.91 -23.81 2.16
C ILE A 45 -4.58 -23.86 0.67
N LEU A 46 -4.27 -22.71 0.07
CA LEU A 46 -4.04 -22.65 -1.37
C LEU A 46 -2.80 -23.46 -1.76
N GLY A 47 -1.70 -23.31 -1.04
CA GLY A 47 -0.48 -24.06 -1.28
C GLY A 47 -0.67 -25.56 -1.14
N ALA A 48 -1.39 -26.02 -0.11
CA ALA A 48 -1.70 -27.44 0.08
C ALA A 48 -2.62 -28.03 -1.02
N ILE A 49 -3.46 -27.20 -1.65
CA ILE A 49 -4.35 -27.63 -2.75
C ILE A 49 -3.59 -27.73 -4.08
N TYR A 50 -2.65 -26.81 -4.32
CA TYR A 50 -2.01 -26.63 -5.63
C TYR A 50 -0.54 -27.05 -5.70
N THR A 51 0.04 -27.56 -4.61
CA THR A 51 1.43 -28.06 -4.62
C THR A 51 1.53 -29.37 -5.40
N GLU A 52 2.57 -29.49 -6.22
CA GLU A 52 2.96 -30.75 -6.88
C GLU A 52 3.75 -31.69 -5.97
N TYR A 53 4.16 -31.22 -4.79
CA TYR A 53 4.90 -32.02 -3.82
C TYR A 53 3.97 -32.79 -2.89
N ASP A 54 4.45 -33.90 -2.33
CA ASP A 54 3.75 -34.54 -1.22
C ASP A 54 3.64 -33.56 -0.04
N LEU A 55 2.47 -33.54 0.63
CA LEU A 55 2.19 -32.58 1.71
C LEU A 55 3.24 -32.61 2.83
N ARG A 56 3.84 -33.77 3.10
CA ARG A 56 4.92 -33.89 4.09
C ARG A 56 6.15 -33.08 3.68
N ASP A 57 6.54 -33.17 2.42
CA ASP A 57 7.72 -32.48 1.90
C ASP A 57 7.42 -31.00 1.73
N TYR A 58 6.20 -30.64 1.29
CA TYR A 58 5.71 -29.27 1.25
C TYR A 58 5.85 -28.53 2.59
N PHE A 59 5.37 -29.11 3.69
CA PHE A 59 5.44 -28.47 5.01
C PHE A 59 6.83 -28.55 5.66
N ALA A 60 7.71 -29.44 5.19
CA ALA A 60 9.10 -29.53 5.65
C ALA A 60 10.05 -28.59 4.89
N ASP A 61 9.63 -28.08 3.73
CA ASP A 61 10.46 -27.27 2.85
C ASP A 61 10.78 -25.87 3.47
N PRO A 62 12.04 -25.42 3.48
CA PRO A 62 12.43 -24.09 3.96
C PRO A 62 11.70 -22.92 3.28
N GLN A 63 11.25 -23.09 2.04
CA GLN A 63 10.53 -22.08 1.28
C GLN A 63 9.12 -21.85 1.86
N PHE A 64 8.49 -22.87 2.44
CA PHE A 64 7.24 -22.72 3.17
C PHE A 64 7.39 -21.74 4.34
N PHE A 65 8.43 -21.93 5.16
CA PHE A 65 8.73 -21.04 6.30
C PHE A 65 9.13 -19.64 5.85
N SER A 66 9.89 -19.54 4.75
CA SER A 66 10.23 -18.25 4.15
C SER A 66 8.97 -17.51 3.71
N TYR A 67 8.01 -18.19 3.09
CA TYR A 67 6.74 -17.57 2.73
C TYR A 67 5.95 -17.04 3.93
N LEU A 68 5.99 -17.72 5.08
CA LEU A 68 5.36 -17.20 6.31
C LEU A 68 6.00 -15.90 6.81
N MET A 69 7.24 -15.59 6.44
CA MET A 69 7.88 -14.32 6.79
C MET A 69 7.24 -13.12 6.08
N ASN A 70 6.40 -13.33 5.07
CA ASN A 70 5.58 -12.26 4.46
C ASN A 70 4.76 -11.49 5.50
N VAL A 71 4.32 -12.14 6.58
CA VAL A 71 3.58 -11.50 7.69
C VAL A 71 4.39 -10.38 8.34
N THR A 72 5.72 -10.46 8.30
CA THR A 72 6.64 -9.45 8.86
C THR A 72 7.08 -8.39 7.85
N GLY A 73 6.61 -8.48 6.60
CA GLY A 73 7.02 -7.58 5.50
C GLY A 73 8.28 -8.02 4.76
N HIS A 74 8.85 -9.19 5.06
CA HIS A 74 9.91 -9.79 4.25
C HIS A 74 9.27 -10.58 3.11
N ILE A 75 9.29 -10.00 1.91
CA ILE A 75 8.45 -10.50 0.81
C ILE A 75 9.08 -11.71 0.13
N HIS A 76 8.35 -12.82 0.14
CA HIS A 76 8.65 -14.06 -0.56
C HIS A 76 7.45 -14.43 -1.44
N TYR A 77 7.70 -14.63 -2.71
CA TYR A 77 6.63 -14.74 -3.70
C TYR A 77 6.11 -16.16 -3.90
N ASN A 78 6.92 -17.15 -3.55
CA ASN A 78 6.77 -18.52 -4.03
C ASN A 78 6.56 -19.48 -2.87
N LEU A 79 5.73 -20.50 -3.07
CA LEU A 79 5.58 -21.66 -2.18
C LEU A 79 6.13 -22.92 -2.86
N PRO A 80 6.55 -23.95 -2.09
CA PRO A 80 7.13 -25.17 -2.65
C PRO A 80 6.16 -25.87 -3.61
N GLY A 81 6.56 -26.03 -4.87
CA GLY A 81 5.80 -26.77 -5.88
C GLY A 81 4.45 -26.16 -6.28
N VAL A 82 4.16 -24.90 -5.96
CA VAL A 82 2.87 -24.26 -6.24
C VAL A 82 2.94 -23.43 -7.53
N PHE A 83 1.99 -23.63 -8.44
CA PHE A 83 1.84 -22.86 -9.69
C PHE A 83 3.05 -22.87 -10.64
N LEU A 84 3.79 -23.99 -10.72
CA LEU A 84 5.00 -24.07 -11.54
C LEU A 84 4.74 -23.84 -13.04
N ASP A 85 3.57 -24.27 -13.52
CA ASP A 85 3.18 -24.18 -14.94
C ASP A 85 2.30 -22.96 -15.30
N ASN A 86 1.99 -22.09 -14.33
CA ASN A 86 1.23 -20.89 -14.62
C ASN A 86 2.05 -19.91 -15.49
N PRO A 87 1.42 -19.01 -16.28
CA PRO A 87 2.13 -18.01 -17.09
C PRO A 87 3.10 -17.15 -16.27
N ASP A 88 2.72 -16.79 -15.03
CA ASP A 88 3.61 -16.23 -14.02
C ASP A 88 4.11 -17.36 -13.11
N ALA A 89 5.08 -18.14 -13.61
CA ALA A 89 5.51 -19.39 -12.99
C ALA A 89 5.95 -19.21 -11.52
N ALA A 90 5.50 -20.14 -10.66
CA ALA A 90 5.77 -20.24 -9.22
C ALA A 90 5.33 -19.05 -8.34
N MET A 91 4.77 -18.00 -8.93
CA MET A 91 4.38 -16.76 -8.24
C MET A 91 3.01 -16.93 -7.57
N VAL A 92 2.98 -16.99 -6.24
CA VAL A 92 1.73 -17.15 -5.47
C VAL A 92 1.05 -15.81 -5.24
N ASN A 93 1.81 -14.80 -4.81
CA ASN A 93 1.26 -13.47 -4.56
C ASN A 93 2.21 -12.35 -5.00
N GLY A 94 2.07 -11.94 -6.25
CA GLY A 94 2.83 -10.82 -6.80
C GLY A 94 2.43 -9.46 -6.24
N GLN A 95 1.28 -9.30 -5.57
CA GLN A 95 0.81 -8.00 -5.05
C GLN A 95 1.58 -7.54 -3.80
N LEU A 96 2.14 -8.47 -3.02
CA LEU A 96 2.82 -8.18 -1.75
C LEU A 96 4.06 -7.27 -1.89
N TRP A 97 4.61 -7.11 -3.11
CA TRP A 97 5.80 -6.30 -3.38
C TRP A 97 5.69 -4.84 -2.92
N THR A 98 4.49 -4.27 -2.83
CA THR A 98 4.30 -2.88 -2.41
C THR A 98 4.28 -2.68 -0.89
N VAL A 99 4.02 -3.75 -0.12
CA VAL A 99 3.87 -3.69 1.35
C VAL A 99 5.12 -3.15 2.04
N PRO A 100 6.35 -3.59 1.70
CA PRO A 100 7.58 -3.05 2.32
C PRO A 100 7.71 -1.55 2.09
N PHE A 101 7.48 -1.08 0.87
CA PHE A 101 7.56 0.34 0.55
C PHE A 101 6.52 1.18 1.31
N GLU A 102 5.33 0.63 1.55
CA GLU A 102 4.33 1.28 2.39
C GLU A 102 4.80 1.41 3.84
N LEU A 103 5.35 0.33 4.41
CA LEU A 103 5.91 0.33 5.77
C LEU A 103 7.10 1.29 5.89
N GLU A 104 8.02 1.30 4.92
CA GLU A 104 9.13 2.23 4.85
C GLU A 104 8.66 3.69 4.82
N CYS A 105 7.66 4.01 3.99
CA CYS A 105 7.09 5.36 3.95
C CYS A 105 6.54 5.78 5.33
N TYR A 106 5.92 4.86 6.06
CA TYR A 106 5.39 5.13 7.40
C TYR A 106 6.51 5.36 8.42
N MET A 107 7.60 4.59 8.34
CA MET A 107 8.76 4.76 9.20
C MET A 107 9.50 6.07 8.90
N VAL A 108 9.69 6.40 7.63
CA VAL A 108 10.34 7.64 7.19
C VAL A 108 9.53 8.86 7.64
N ILE A 109 8.21 8.88 7.43
CA ILE A 109 7.40 10.04 7.85
C ILE A 109 7.34 10.17 9.38
N ALA A 110 7.36 9.05 10.11
CA ALA A 110 7.46 9.03 11.56
C ALA A 110 8.81 9.60 12.05
N ALA A 111 9.91 9.23 11.41
CA ALA A 111 11.24 9.78 11.71
C ALA A 111 11.33 11.28 11.38
N LEU A 112 10.85 11.71 10.21
CA LEU A 112 10.82 13.12 9.83
C LEU A 112 9.93 13.95 10.80
N PHE A 113 8.90 13.33 11.37
CA PHE A 113 8.06 13.98 12.39
C PHE A 113 8.83 14.21 13.69
N LEU A 114 9.62 13.23 14.16
CA LEU A 114 10.50 13.38 15.33
C LEU A 114 11.52 14.50 15.13
N LEU A 115 12.05 14.63 13.91
CA LEU A 115 13.00 15.70 13.56
C LEU A 115 12.33 17.07 13.37
N GLY A 116 10.99 17.17 13.50
CA GLY A 116 10.23 18.41 13.30
C GLY A 116 10.18 18.90 11.85
N VAL A 117 10.66 18.08 10.90
CA VAL A 117 10.78 18.42 9.47
C VAL A 117 9.41 18.43 8.80
N VAL A 118 8.52 17.49 9.17
CA VAL A 118 7.18 17.34 8.57
C VAL A 118 6.31 18.59 8.72
N ARG A 119 6.56 19.44 9.73
CA ARG A 119 5.82 20.70 9.93
C ARG A 119 6.19 21.79 8.92
N ARG A 120 7.35 21.67 8.26
CA ARG A 120 7.84 22.68 7.31
C ARG A 120 7.33 22.34 5.91
N ARG A 121 6.17 22.92 5.53
CA ARG A 121 5.51 22.71 4.23
C ARG A 121 6.47 22.88 3.03
N VAL A 122 7.41 23.84 3.15
CA VAL A 122 8.44 24.11 2.12
C VAL A 122 9.36 22.92 1.85
N ILE A 123 9.71 22.14 2.88
CA ILE A 123 10.59 20.98 2.69
C ILE A 123 9.91 19.91 1.84
N ALA A 124 8.63 19.62 2.09
CA ALA A 124 7.87 18.69 1.25
C ALA A 124 7.73 19.21 -0.19
N LEU A 125 7.48 20.52 -0.35
CA LEU A 125 7.36 21.17 -1.65
C LEU A 125 8.65 21.10 -2.48
N ILE A 126 9.82 21.18 -1.85
CA ILE A 126 11.13 21.07 -2.53
C ILE A 126 11.54 19.60 -2.71
N ALA A 127 11.41 18.78 -1.67
CA ALA A 127 11.84 17.39 -1.68
C ALA A 127 11.09 16.55 -2.72
N THR A 128 9.79 16.78 -2.90
CA THR A 128 8.97 16.03 -3.87
C THR A 128 9.51 16.17 -5.30
N PRO A 129 9.61 17.36 -5.91
CA PRO A 129 10.16 17.49 -7.26
C PRO A 129 11.64 17.09 -7.33
N VAL A 130 12.45 17.37 -6.30
CA VAL A 130 13.87 16.96 -6.27
C VAL A 130 14.02 15.45 -6.34
N LEU A 131 13.22 14.68 -5.60
CA LEU A 131 13.28 13.22 -5.64
C LEU A 131 12.69 12.66 -6.94
N ILE A 132 11.61 13.25 -7.47
CA ILE A 132 11.06 12.85 -8.77
C ILE A 132 12.12 13.02 -9.86
N ILE A 133 12.75 14.18 -9.94
CA ILE A 133 13.78 14.49 -10.93
C ILE A 133 15.02 13.64 -10.68
N GLY A 134 15.46 13.52 -9.43
CA GLY A 134 16.65 12.75 -9.06
C GLY A 134 16.52 11.26 -9.42
N PHE A 135 15.37 10.64 -9.13
CA PHE A 135 15.13 9.26 -9.52
C PHE A 135 14.91 9.08 -11.02
N ALA A 136 14.31 10.06 -11.70
CA ALA A 136 14.24 10.04 -13.16
C ALA A 136 15.63 10.07 -13.79
N ILE A 137 16.54 10.95 -13.31
CA ILE A 137 17.94 11.02 -13.76
C ILE A 137 18.71 9.75 -13.40
N ALA A 138 18.53 9.22 -12.18
CA ALA A 138 19.21 7.99 -11.77
C ALA A 138 18.76 6.79 -12.62
N ARG A 139 17.46 6.69 -12.93
CA ARG A 139 16.92 5.67 -13.84
C ARG A 139 17.49 5.84 -15.24
N TYR A 140 17.58 7.08 -15.70
CA TYR A 140 18.17 7.46 -16.97
C TYR A 140 19.63 6.99 -17.10
N TRP A 141 20.49 7.31 -16.13
CA TRP A 141 21.88 6.85 -16.12
C TRP A 141 22.03 5.34 -15.95
N LYS A 142 21.06 4.65 -15.37
CA LYS A 142 21.14 3.19 -15.24
C LYS A 142 20.93 2.44 -16.57
N HIS A 143 20.27 3.05 -17.55
CA HIS A 143 19.90 2.38 -18.81
C HIS A 143 20.45 3.12 -20.05
N GLU A 144 21.67 3.65 -19.92
CA GLU A 144 22.37 4.61 -20.79
C GLU A 144 22.10 4.51 -22.31
N SER A 145 21.89 3.31 -22.86
CA SER A 145 21.80 3.03 -24.30
C SER A 145 20.42 2.62 -24.85
N ASP A 146 19.40 2.36 -24.02
CA ASP A 146 18.15 1.70 -24.46
C ASP A 146 16.88 2.57 -24.29
N TRP A 147 16.99 3.81 -24.78
CA TRP A 147 15.99 4.87 -24.59
C TRP A 147 14.61 4.56 -25.18
N GLY A 148 14.58 3.78 -26.26
CA GLY A 148 13.35 3.38 -26.97
C GLY A 148 12.56 2.30 -26.25
N VAL A 149 13.19 1.59 -25.29
CA VAL A 149 12.60 0.47 -24.56
C VAL A 149 12.88 0.63 -23.06
N MET A 150 12.50 1.78 -22.50
CA MET A 150 12.31 1.87 -21.05
C MET A 150 10.87 1.47 -20.74
N PRO A 151 10.59 0.22 -20.32
CA PRO A 151 9.24 -0.16 -19.96
C PRO A 151 8.78 0.71 -18.80
N THR A 152 7.60 1.31 -18.89
CA THR A 152 6.96 2.03 -17.79
C THR A 152 6.70 1.04 -16.65
N THR A 153 7.68 0.93 -15.73
CA THR A 153 7.64 -0.02 -14.63
C THR A 153 7.37 0.73 -13.34
N ALA A 154 6.40 0.23 -12.57
CA ALA A 154 6.16 0.71 -11.22
C ALA A 154 7.35 0.29 -10.34
N SER A 155 8.31 1.18 -10.15
CA SER A 155 9.45 0.96 -9.25
C SER A 155 9.13 1.43 -7.83
N GLY A 156 9.82 0.88 -6.83
CA GLY A 156 9.70 1.34 -5.43
C GLY A 156 9.92 2.85 -5.28
N ASN A 157 10.88 3.41 -6.02
CA ASN A 157 11.15 4.85 -6.04
C ASN A 157 9.95 5.67 -6.53
N LEU A 158 9.23 5.16 -7.54
CA LEU A 158 8.00 5.79 -8.04
C LEU A 158 6.90 5.81 -6.98
N LEU A 159 6.78 4.73 -6.20
CA LEU A 159 5.82 4.63 -5.10
C LEU A 159 6.11 5.66 -4.00
N ILE A 160 7.39 5.80 -3.61
CA ILE A 160 7.83 6.80 -2.62
C ILE A 160 7.54 8.21 -3.12
N CYS A 161 7.85 8.52 -4.39
CA CYS A 161 7.53 9.82 -4.99
C CYS A 161 6.02 10.09 -5.02
N ALA A 162 5.21 9.09 -5.38
CA ALA A 162 3.76 9.22 -5.35
C ALA A 162 3.23 9.48 -3.94
N PHE A 163 3.78 8.80 -2.93
CA PHE A 163 3.46 9.04 -1.52
C PHE A 163 3.78 10.48 -1.11
N LEU A 164 4.99 10.97 -1.43
CA LEU A 164 5.40 12.33 -1.12
C LEU A 164 4.56 13.39 -1.84
N ALA A 165 4.15 13.15 -3.09
CA ALA A 165 3.20 14.00 -3.78
C ALA A 165 1.87 14.09 -3.02
N GLY A 166 1.35 12.96 -2.54
CA GLY A 166 0.18 12.90 -1.67
C GLY A 166 0.33 13.71 -0.38
N VAL A 167 1.47 13.57 0.31
CA VAL A 167 1.80 14.35 1.52
C VAL A 167 1.83 15.84 1.20
N THR A 168 2.45 16.24 0.09
CA THR A 168 2.55 17.64 -0.35
C THR A 168 1.16 18.22 -0.64
N PHE A 169 0.29 17.49 -1.35
CA PHE A 169 -1.10 17.91 -1.55
C PHE A 169 -1.85 18.09 -0.23
N TYR A 170 -1.61 17.24 0.78
CA TYR A 170 -2.22 17.40 2.09
C TYR A 170 -1.74 18.64 2.84
N LEU A 171 -0.44 18.95 2.77
CA LEU A 171 0.16 20.13 3.41
C LEU A 171 -0.28 21.44 2.75
N TYR A 172 -0.58 21.42 1.45
CA TYR A 172 -1.04 22.57 0.68
C TYR A 172 -2.54 22.52 0.34
N ARG A 173 -3.31 21.66 1.01
CA ARG A 173 -4.76 21.46 0.78
C ARG A 173 -5.56 22.77 0.80
N ASP A 174 -5.14 23.75 1.60
CA ASP A 174 -5.79 25.06 1.74
C ASP A 174 -5.48 26.02 0.58
N LYS A 175 -4.45 25.73 -0.22
CA LYS A 175 -3.99 26.55 -1.37
C LYS A 175 -4.25 25.90 -2.73
N VAL A 176 -4.44 24.59 -2.77
CA VAL A 176 -4.72 23.86 -4.00
C VAL A 176 -6.16 24.14 -4.42
N LEU A 177 -6.33 24.61 -5.65
CA LEU A 177 -7.64 24.80 -6.26
C LEU A 177 -8.15 23.44 -6.76
N TRP A 178 -9.24 22.95 -6.16
CA TRP A 178 -9.88 21.70 -6.56
C TRP A 178 -10.96 21.95 -7.62
N ASP A 179 -10.53 22.09 -8.87
CA ASP A 179 -11.38 22.42 -10.01
C ASP A 179 -11.43 21.31 -11.08
N LEU A 180 -12.57 21.19 -11.78
CA LEU A 180 -12.79 20.20 -12.84
C LEU A 180 -11.89 20.44 -14.06
N ARG A 181 -11.53 21.68 -14.38
CA ARG A 181 -10.64 21.99 -15.51
C ARG A 181 -9.23 21.49 -15.23
N ILE A 182 -8.74 21.70 -14.01
CA ILE A 182 -7.44 21.18 -13.56
C ILE A 182 -7.48 19.65 -13.50
N PHE A 183 -8.61 19.05 -13.13
CA PHE A 183 -8.80 17.60 -13.17
C PHE A 183 -8.64 17.06 -14.59
N PHE A 184 -9.39 17.58 -15.57
CA PHE A 184 -9.28 17.11 -16.96
C PHE A 184 -7.90 17.42 -17.56
N ALA A 185 -7.29 18.57 -17.24
CA ALA A 185 -5.92 18.87 -17.64
C ALA A 185 -4.93 17.86 -17.04
N SER A 186 -5.09 17.48 -15.78
CA SER A 186 -4.25 16.47 -15.12
C SER A 186 -4.44 15.09 -15.75
N VAL A 187 -5.68 14.71 -16.09
CA VAL A 187 -5.95 13.46 -16.83
C VAL A 187 -5.27 13.48 -18.20
N ALA A 188 -5.35 14.60 -18.93
CA ALA A 188 -4.66 14.75 -20.21
C ALA A 188 -3.14 14.66 -20.08
N VAL A 189 -2.55 15.25 -19.03
CA VAL A 189 -1.11 15.14 -18.73
C VAL A 189 -0.74 13.69 -18.45
N ILE A 190 -1.53 12.95 -17.66
CA ILE A 190 -1.26 11.52 -17.39
C ILE A 190 -1.28 10.74 -18.71
N LEU A 191 -2.36 10.85 -19.49
CA LEU A 191 -2.50 10.11 -20.75
C LEU A 191 -1.38 10.47 -21.74
N GLY A 192 -1.08 11.76 -21.89
CA GLY A 192 -0.01 12.22 -22.76
C GLY A 192 1.37 11.77 -22.29
N ALA A 193 1.66 11.82 -20.98
CA ALA A 193 2.94 11.40 -20.43
C ALA A 193 3.21 9.92 -20.72
N TYR A 194 2.22 9.04 -20.48
CA TYR A 194 2.34 7.60 -20.76
C TYR A 194 2.36 7.27 -22.26
N TRP A 195 1.73 8.08 -23.11
CA TRP A 195 1.65 7.81 -24.55
C TRP A 195 2.87 8.29 -25.34
N PHE A 196 3.43 9.45 -24.96
CA PHE A 196 4.46 10.13 -25.76
C PHE A 196 5.87 10.04 -25.17
N THR A 197 6.04 9.53 -23.94
CA THR A 197 7.33 9.58 -23.25
C THR A 197 7.63 8.31 -22.46
N SER A 198 8.87 7.82 -22.54
CA SER A 198 9.32 6.68 -21.74
C SER A 198 9.46 7.00 -20.23
N PHE A 199 9.54 8.29 -19.87
CA PHE A 199 9.55 8.80 -18.48
C PHE A 199 8.17 9.29 -18.00
N GLY A 200 7.13 8.85 -18.71
CA GLY A 200 5.77 9.31 -18.46
C GLY A 200 5.28 9.03 -17.05
N ASP A 201 5.79 7.96 -16.44
CA ASP A 201 5.52 7.55 -15.08
C ASP A 201 5.92 8.61 -14.04
N PHE A 202 7.11 9.20 -14.14
CA PHE A 202 7.58 10.28 -13.25
C PHE A 202 6.87 11.61 -13.50
N ILE A 203 6.65 11.97 -14.77
CA ILE A 203 5.94 13.20 -15.16
C ILE A 203 4.48 13.15 -14.67
N ALA A 204 3.86 11.97 -14.75
CA ALA A 204 2.48 11.79 -14.34
C ALA A 204 2.27 11.89 -12.82
N ILE A 205 3.29 11.78 -11.97
CA ILE A 205 3.11 11.69 -10.51
C ILE A 205 2.30 12.84 -9.91
N PRO A 206 2.62 14.14 -10.16
CA PRO A 206 1.88 15.23 -9.56
C PRO A 206 0.43 15.27 -10.07
N ALA A 207 0.22 15.05 -11.37
CA ALA A 207 -1.10 15.00 -11.98
C ALA A 207 -1.94 13.83 -11.44
N MET A 208 -1.30 12.66 -11.30
CA MET A 208 -1.89 11.45 -10.71
C MET A 208 -2.27 11.68 -9.24
N GLY A 209 -1.42 12.36 -8.47
CA GLY A 209 -1.71 12.76 -7.10
C GLY A 209 -2.91 13.70 -7.03
N TYR A 210 -2.97 14.72 -7.89
CA TYR A 210 -4.10 15.64 -7.96
C TYR A 210 -5.40 14.91 -8.29
N VAL A 211 -5.43 14.11 -9.36
CA VAL A 211 -6.59 13.30 -9.77
C VAL A 211 -7.04 12.39 -8.64
N THR A 212 -6.11 11.71 -7.98
CA THR A 212 -6.40 10.80 -6.86
C THR A 212 -7.07 11.53 -5.70
N VAL A 213 -6.51 12.68 -5.27
CA VAL A 213 -7.05 13.46 -4.16
C VAL A 213 -8.39 14.10 -4.55
N PHE A 214 -8.49 14.65 -5.75
CA PHE A 214 -9.73 15.26 -6.26
C PHE A 214 -10.88 14.25 -6.23
N LEU A 215 -10.68 13.04 -6.76
CA LEU A 215 -11.70 11.97 -6.70
C LEU A 215 -12.02 11.51 -5.27
N GLY A 216 -11.03 11.56 -4.36
CA GLY A 216 -11.25 11.30 -2.94
C GLY A 216 -12.14 12.35 -2.27
N LEU A 217 -12.05 13.61 -2.70
CA LEU A 217 -12.82 14.73 -2.14
C LEU A 217 -14.26 14.82 -2.68
N THR A 218 -14.53 14.33 -3.89
CA THR A 218 -15.87 14.42 -4.52
C THR A 218 -16.93 13.57 -3.82
N SER A 219 -16.55 12.65 -2.92
CA SER A 219 -17.46 11.84 -2.08
C SER A 219 -18.65 11.27 -2.87
N PRO A 220 -18.41 10.51 -3.97
CA PRO A 220 -19.49 10.00 -4.80
C PRO A 220 -20.45 9.11 -4.00
N PRO A 221 -21.74 9.04 -4.39
CA PRO A 221 -22.73 8.23 -3.69
C PRO A 221 -22.27 6.77 -3.64
N LYS A 222 -21.95 6.31 -2.43
CA LYS A 222 -21.51 4.92 -2.21
C LYS A 222 -22.69 3.97 -2.35
N LEU A 223 -22.49 2.92 -3.14
CA LEU A 223 -23.37 1.75 -3.17
C LEU A 223 -23.59 1.24 -1.74
N SER A 224 -24.81 0.78 -1.43
CA SER A 224 -25.18 0.34 -0.07
C SER A 224 -24.19 -0.68 0.52
N ILE A 225 -23.72 -1.62 -0.31
CA ILE A 225 -22.74 -2.66 0.06
C ILE A 225 -21.36 -2.09 0.43
N LEU A 226 -20.98 -0.93 -0.14
CA LEU A 226 -19.70 -0.25 0.10
C LEU A 226 -19.78 0.75 1.28
N ARG A 227 -20.95 0.92 1.90
CA ARG A 227 -21.12 1.89 3.00
C ARG A 227 -20.47 1.36 4.27
N GLY A 228 -19.43 2.07 4.72
CA GLY A 228 -18.77 1.80 6.00
C GLY A 228 -17.76 0.64 5.98
N ALA A 229 -17.38 0.17 4.79
CA ALA A 229 -16.38 -0.87 4.63
C ALA A 229 -15.20 -0.41 3.76
N ASP A 230 -13.98 -0.81 4.12
CA ASP A 230 -12.77 -0.55 3.36
C ASP A 230 -12.30 -1.86 2.69
N TYR A 231 -13.00 -2.29 1.64
CA TYR A 231 -12.67 -3.52 0.93
C TYR A 231 -11.41 -3.43 0.07
N SER A 232 -10.89 -2.21 -0.15
CA SER A 232 -9.81 -1.96 -1.09
C SER A 232 -8.57 -2.79 -0.77
N TYR A 233 -8.23 -2.89 0.52
CA TYR A 233 -7.08 -3.64 0.99
C TYR A 233 -7.28 -5.15 0.85
N GLY A 234 -8.45 -5.67 1.23
CA GLY A 234 -8.77 -7.09 1.02
C GLY A 234 -8.74 -7.50 -0.45
N VAL A 235 -9.30 -6.69 -1.36
CA VAL A 235 -9.25 -6.97 -2.80
C VAL A 235 -7.80 -6.98 -3.30
N PHE A 236 -6.96 -6.08 -2.78
CA PHE A 236 -5.54 -6.03 -3.09
C PHE A 236 -4.73 -7.21 -2.52
N LEU A 237 -5.11 -7.79 -1.38
CA LEU A 237 -4.39 -8.92 -0.79
C LEU A 237 -4.75 -10.23 -1.48
N TYR A 238 -6.05 -10.49 -1.66
CA TYR A 238 -6.55 -11.78 -2.15
C TYR A 238 -6.59 -11.87 -3.69
N GLY A 239 -6.52 -10.74 -4.40
CA GLY A 239 -6.72 -10.69 -5.84
C GLY A 239 -5.76 -11.60 -6.61
N TYR A 240 -4.45 -11.45 -6.40
CA TYR A 240 -3.44 -12.19 -7.15
C TYR A 240 -3.45 -13.70 -6.86
N PRO A 241 -3.49 -14.17 -5.59
CA PRO A 241 -3.62 -15.60 -5.31
C PRO A 241 -4.88 -16.23 -5.95
N ILE A 242 -6.01 -15.51 -5.93
CA ILE A 242 -7.24 -15.96 -6.58
C ILE A 242 -7.05 -16.06 -8.11
N GLN A 243 -6.39 -15.08 -8.73
CA GLN A 243 -6.10 -15.11 -10.16
C GLN A 243 -5.20 -16.29 -10.53
N GLN A 244 -4.16 -16.56 -9.75
CA GLN A 244 -3.25 -17.69 -9.96
C GLN A 244 -3.96 -19.03 -9.79
N ALA A 245 -4.79 -19.17 -8.76
CA ALA A 245 -5.61 -20.36 -8.55
C ALA A 245 -6.62 -20.58 -9.68
N PHE A 246 -7.21 -19.50 -10.23
CA PHE A 246 -8.12 -19.59 -11.37
C PHE A 246 -7.40 -20.01 -12.64
N VAL A 247 -6.23 -19.42 -12.93
CA VAL A 247 -5.37 -19.80 -14.07
C VAL A 247 -4.97 -21.27 -14.01
N ALA A 248 -4.67 -21.79 -12.82
CA ALA A 248 -4.30 -23.19 -12.61
C ALA A 248 -5.42 -24.20 -12.93
N LEU A 249 -6.67 -23.75 -13.18
CA LEU A 249 -7.77 -24.62 -13.65
C LEU A 249 -7.62 -25.06 -15.12
N GLY A 250 -6.66 -24.48 -15.84
CA GLY A 250 -6.26 -24.90 -17.18
C GLY A 250 -6.37 -23.79 -18.24
N PRO A 251 -6.02 -24.10 -19.52
CA PRO A 251 -5.82 -23.09 -20.55
C PRO A 251 -7.02 -22.18 -20.84
N TRP A 252 -8.24 -22.67 -20.62
CA TRP A 252 -9.47 -21.88 -20.81
C TRP A 252 -9.56 -20.69 -19.83
N ALA A 253 -8.92 -20.80 -18.66
CA ALA A 253 -8.90 -19.78 -17.62
C ALA A 253 -7.83 -18.69 -17.87
N HIS A 254 -6.98 -18.85 -18.88
CA HIS A 254 -5.94 -17.88 -19.26
C HIS A 254 -6.53 -16.66 -20.01
N ASN A 255 -7.83 -16.69 -20.35
CA ASN A 255 -8.53 -15.56 -20.95
C ASN A 255 -8.59 -14.37 -19.98
N TRP A 256 -7.87 -13.30 -20.28
CA TRP A 256 -7.67 -12.15 -19.38
C TRP A 256 -8.98 -11.50 -18.90
N TRP A 257 -10.00 -11.40 -19.76
CA TRP A 257 -11.27 -10.75 -19.42
C TRP A 257 -12.14 -11.65 -18.53
N LEU A 258 -12.14 -12.97 -18.79
CA LEU A 258 -12.85 -13.94 -17.97
C LEU A 258 -12.22 -14.02 -16.57
N ASN A 259 -10.89 -14.16 -16.54
CA ASN A 259 -10.10 -14.09 -15.31
C ASN A 259 -10.41 -12.79 -14.54
N GLY A 260 -10.31 -11.64 -15.20
CA GLY A 260 -10.53 -10.34 -14.59
C GLY A 260 -11.92 -10.19 -13.95
N ILE A 261 -12.99 -10.59 -14.66
CA ILE A 261 -14.36 -10.49 -14.16
C ILE A 261 -14.59 -11.47 -13.00
N VAL A 262 -14.28 -12.74 -13.19
CA VAL A 262 -14.54 -13.79 -12.20
C VAL A 262 -13.72 -13.55 -10.94
N CYS A 263 -12.41 -13.32 -11.09
CA CYS A 263 -11.53 -13.12 -9.95
C CYS A 263 -11.84 -11.81 -9.21
N SER A 264 -12.29 -10.75 -9.89
CA SER A 264 -12.71 -9.52 -9.19
C SER A 264 -13.94 -9.74 -8.30
N ILE A 265 -14.92 -10.53 -8.78
CA ILE A 265 -16.11 -10.88 -7.99
C ILE A 265 -15.70 -11.73 -6.78
N VAL A 266 -14.90 -12.77 -7.01
CA VAL A 266 -14.44 -13.66 -5.93
C VAL A 266 -13.57 -12.91 -4.92
N ALA A 267 -12.64 -12.08 -5.38
CA ALA A 267 -11.80 -11.23 -4.52
C ALA A 267 -12.65 -10.23 -3.71
N ALA A 268 -13.71 -9.66 -4.29
CA ALA A 268 -14.64 -8.81 -3.55
C ALA A 268 -15.40 -9.59 -2.46
N CYS A 269 -15.79 -10.84 -2.71
CA CYS A 269 -16.39 -11.71 -1.69
C CYS A 269 -15.41 -12.01 -0.55
N PHE A 270 -14.16 -12.37 -0.86
CA PHE A 270 -13.11 -12.59 0.14
C PHE A 270 -12.78 -11.31 0.91
N ALA A 271 -12.71 -10.17 0.24
CA ALA A 271 -12.52 -8.87 0.88
C ALA A 271 -13.68 -8.52 1.82
N ALA A 272 -14.92 -8.84 1.45
CA ALA A 272 -16.08 -8.64 2.32
C ALA A 272 -16.04 -9.55 3.55
N PHE A 273 -15.62 -10.80 3.37
CA PHE A 273 -15.39 -11.74 4.47
C PHE A 273 -14.28 -11.23 5.41
N SER A 274 -13.11 -10.87 4.86
CA SER A 274 -11.99 -10.32 5.62
C SER A 274 -12.39 -9.07 6.40
N TRP A 275 -13.09 -8.14 5.75
CA TRP A 275 -13.57 -6.93 6.40
C TRP A 275 -14.45 -7.26 7.61
N ARG A 276 -15.38 -8.20 7.46
CA ARG A 276 -16.36 -8.54 8.50
C ARG A 276 -15.70 -9.24 9.71
N PHE A 277 -14.79 -10.18 9.46
CA PHE A 277 -14.29 -11.09 10.48
C PHE A 277 -12.90 -10.75 11.00
N ILE A 278 -12.11 -9.98 10.25
CA ILE A 278 -10.69 -9.72 10.56
C ILE A 278 -10.49 -8.22 10.78
N GLU A 279 -10.69 -7.42 9.73
CA GLU A 279 -10.30 -6.00 9.75
C GLU A 279 -11.20 -5.18 10.67
N ARG A 280 -12.53 -5.29 10.55
CA ARG A 280 -13.46 -4.53 11.39
C ARG A 280 -13.31 -4.86 12.89
N PRO A 281 -13.17 -6.13 13.30
CA PRO A 281 -12.84 -6.46 14.69
C PRO A 281 -11.49 -5.88 15.13
N ALA A 282 -10.44 -6.01 14.32
CA ALA A 282 -9.11 -5.47 14.64
C ALA A 282 -9.16 -3.94 14.84
N LEU A 283 -9.92 -3.21 14.02
CA LEU A 283 -10.09 -1.76 14.15
C LEU A 283 -10.70 -1.34 15.50
N LYS A 284 -11.39 -2.22 16.23
CA LYS A 284 -11.88 -1.92 17.58
C LYS A 284 -10.74 -1.80 18.60
N LEU A 285 -9.60 -2.46 18.35
CA LEU A 285 -8.40 -2.42 19.20
C LEU A 285 -7.74 -1.03 19.19
N ARG A 286 -8.06 -0.16 18.22
CA ARG A 286 -7.58 1.24 18.20
C ARG A 286 -7.93 1.98 19.50
N LYS A 287 -9.11 1.71 20.07
CA LYS A 287 -9.52 2.32 21.36
C LYS A 287 -8.57 1.93 22.50
N GLN A 288 -8.08 0.69 22.50
CA GLN A 288 -7.15 0.20 23.51
C GLN A 288 -5.77 0.85 23.36
N VAL A 289 -5.28 1.03 22.12
CA VAL A 289 -4.03 1.76 21.85
C VAL A 289 -4.10 3.18 22.40
N THR A 290 -5.17 3.92 22.08
CA THR A 290 -5.36 5.29 22.60
C THR A 290 -5.51 5.33 24.11
N TRP A 291 -6.14 4.31 24.71
CA TRP A 291 -6.29 4.22 26.17
C TRP A 291 -4.95 3.99 26.87
N LEU A 292 -4.14 3.03 26.39
CA LEU A 292 -2.79 2.76 26.91
C LEU A 292 -1.88 3.99 26.76
N GLU A 293 -1.96 4.68 25.63
CA GLU A 293 -1.24 5.92 25.37
C GLU A 293 -1.60 7.01 26.39
N ASN A 294 -2.89 7.24 26.64
CA ASN A 294 -3.33 8.25 27.61
C ASN A 294 -2.84 7.92 29.03
N LEU A 295 -2.83 6.64 29.42
CA LEU A 295 -2.28 6.21 30.72
C LEU A 295 -0.78 6.48 30.83
N SER A 296 -0.02 6.21 29.76
CA SER A 296 1.42 6.49 29.70
C SER A 296 1.71 7.99 29.84
N LEU A 297 0.97 8.83 29.10
CA LEU A 297 1.10 10.29 29.16
C LEU A 297 0.73 10.85 30.54
N GLN A 298 -0.32 10.33 31.17
CA GLN A 298 -0.71 10.72 32.53
C GLN A 298 0.35 10.33 33.57
N ARG A 299 0.99 9.16 33.43
CA ARG A 299 2.10 8.75 34.32
C ARG A 299 3.33 9.63 34.14
N GLY A 300 3.70 9.95 32.90
CA GLY A 300 4.82 10.86 32.60
C GLY A 300 4.60 12.26 33.19
N ALA A 301 3.42 12.84 32.98
CA ALA A 301 3.08 14.15 33.56
C ALA A 301 3.12 14.16 35.09
N LYS A 302 2.68 13.07 35.74
CA LYS A 302 2.72 12.92 37.20
C LYS A 302 4.15 12.80 37.75
N GLN A 303 5.05 12.15 37.00
CA GLN A 303 6.47 12.05 37.36
C GLN A 303 7.22 13.38 37.18
N GLU A 304 6.94 14.14 36.12
CA GLU A 304 7.52 15.48 35.92
C GLU A 304 7.08 16.45 37.04
N LEU A 305 5.80 16.43 37.42
CA LEU A 305 5.28 17.21 38.55
C LEU A 305 5.93 16.81 39.88
N ALA A 306 6.11 15.51 40.14
CA ALA A 306 6.77 15.05 41.36
C ALA A 306 8.26 15.45 41.40
N GLY A 307 8.96 15.42 40.26
CA GLY A 307 10.35 15.87 40.15
C GLY A 307 10.51 17.39 40.32
N ALA A 308 9.55 18.18 39.81
CA ALA A 308 9.55 19.64 39.93
C ALA A 308 9.26 20.13 41.36
N VAL A 309 8.50 19.37 42.16
CA VAL A 309 8.22 19.68 43.57
C VAL A 309 9.38 19.28 44.51
N SER A 310 10.32 18.45 44.04
CA SER A 310 11.49 18.02 44.83
C SER A 310 12.75 18.88 44.65
N LYS A 311 12.70 19.89 43.76
CA LYS A 311 13.76 20.90 43.57
C LYS A 311 13.36 22.21 44.23
#